data_AF-A0A4Q3JIZ9-F1
#
_entry.id   AF-A0A4Q3JIZ9-F1
#
_cell.length_a   1.000
_cell.length_b   1.000
_cell.length_c   1.000
_cell.angle_alpha   90.00
_cell.angle_beta   90.00
_cell.angle_gamma   90.00
#
_symmetry.space_group_name_H-M   'P 1'
#
loop_
_entity.id
_entity.type
_entity.pdbx_description
1 polymer ?
#
loop_
_entity_poly.entity_id
_entity_poly.type
_entity_poly.pdbx_seq_one_letter_code
_entity_poly.pdbx_strand_id
1 'polypeptide(L)'
;MVAVTGSGRDAAYDLRQDHATLALEIFLGNQKAPVASLAGFLYRDYGFMLDVPTMSAVVALFRDEFGLRASEPDEAKTFNTLFVDDSSQYDDSELVVAEGMDK
;
A
#
# COMPACT_ATOMS: atom_id res chain seq x y z
N MET A 1 -4.83 -5.16 -17.68
CA MET A 1 -4.08 -5.18 -18.95
C MET A 1 -3.48 -3.79 -19.21
N VAL A 2 -2.15 -3.66 -19.28
CA VAL A 2 -1.47 -2.34 -19.39
C VAL A 2 -1.74 -1.70 -20.76
N ALA A 3 -2.07 -0.40 -20.79
CA ALA A 3 -2.10 0.41 -21.99
C ALA A 3 -0.67 0.87 -22.32
N VAL A 4 -0.25 0.67 -23.56
CA VAL A 4 1.07 1.13 -24.03
C VAL A 4 0.85 2.27 -25.01
N THR A 5 1.45 3.42 -24.74
CA THR A 5 1.46 4.58 -25.64
C THR A 5 2.91 4.85 -26.08
N GLY A 6 3.15 5.01 -27.38
CA GLY A 6 4.52 5.17 -27.94
C GLY A 6 5.10 3.90 -28.56
N SER A 7 6.37 3.95 -29.00
CA SER A 7 7.07 2.81 -29.61
C SER A 7 8.56 2.76 -29.23
N GLY A 8 9.12 1.56 -29.14
CA GLY A 8 10.54 1.38 -28.82
C GLY A 8 10.91 1.85 -27.42
N ARG A 9 11.88 2.78 -27.32
CA ARG A 9 12.34 3.36 -26.06
C ARG A 9 11.41 4.40 -25.46
N ASP A 10 10.46 4.91 -26.24
CA ASP A 10 9.51 5.96 -25.83
C ASP A 10 8.14 5.38 -25.44
N ALA A 11 8.08 4.10 -25.09
CA ALA A 11 6.86 3.46 -24.64
C ALA A 11 6.53 3.89 -23.19
N ALA A 12 5.44 4.61 -23.03
CA ALA A 12 4.80 4.84 -21.75
C ALA A 12 3.80 3.72 -21.47
N TYR A 13 3.84 3.19 -20.25
CA TYR A 13 2.95 2.15 -19.79
C TYR A 13 2.00 2.78 -18.79
N ASP A 14 0.71 2.68 -19.06
CA ASP A 14 -0.32 3.21 -18.20
C ASP A 14 -1.28 2.09 -17.79
N LEU A 15 -1.79 2.16 -16.58
CA LEU A 15 -2.82 1.23 -16.15
C LEU A 15 -4.12 1.67 -16.81
N ARG A 16 -4.84 0.74 -17.44
CA ARG A 16 -6.15 1.08 -17.99
C ARG A 16 -7.08 1.53 -16.85
N GLN A 17 -7.98 2.45 -17.20
CA GLN A 17 -9.10 2.84 -16.34
C GLN A 17 -9.80 1.59 -15.76
N ASP A 18 -10.17 1.62 -14.48
CA ASP A 18 -10.78 0.52 -13.70
C ASP A 18 -9.91 -0.70 -13.37
N HIS A 19 -8.59 -0.61 -13.49
CA HIS A 19 -7.70 -1.69 -13.06
C HIS A 19 -7.88 -2.12 -11.60
N ALA A 20 -8.10 -1.18 -10.68
CA ALA A 20 -8.32 -1.49 -9.28
C ALA A 20 -9.60 -2.33 -9.08
N THR A 21 -10.67 -2.00 -9.80
CA THR A 21 -11.94 -2.73 -9.76
C THR A 21 -11.77 -4.15 -10.29
N LEU A 22 -11.08 -4.32 -11.43
CA LEU A 22 -10.79 -5.64 -11.98
C LEU A 22 -9.90 -6.48 -11.05
N ALA A 23 -8.92 -5.84 -10.39
CA ALA A 23 -8.07 -6.56 -9.43
C ALA A 23 -8.86 -7.00 -8.19
N LEU A 24 -9.76 -6.15 -7.68
CA LEU A 24 -10.69 -6.52 -6.61
C LEU A 24 -11.56 -7.72 -7.02
N GLU A 25 -12.11 -7.71 -8.23
CA GLU A 25 -13.00 -8.76 -8.72
C GLU A 25 -12.24 -10.08 -8.95
N ILE A 26 -11.14 -10.03 -9.70
CA ILE A 26 -10.46 -11.23 -10.23
C ILE A 26 -9.47 -11.81 -9.20
N PHE A 27 -8.73 -10.98 -8.49
CA PHE A 27 -7.67 -11.44 -7.58
C PHE A 27 -8.11 -11.50 -6.13
N LEU A 28 -9.02 -10.62 -5.71
CA LEU A 28 -9.47 -10.56 -4.33
C LEU A 28 -10.90 -11.09 -4.12
N GLY A 29 -11.54 -11.62 -5.18
CA GLY A 29 -12.87 -12.22 -5.08
C GLY A 29 -13.95 -11.26 -4.55
N ASN A 30 -13.86 -9.98 -4.91
CA ASN A 30 -14.70 -8.89 -4.42
C ASN A 30 -14.59 -8.60 -2.91
N GLN A 31 -13.53 -9.05 -2.25
CA GLN A 31 -13.24 -8.72 -0.85
C GLN A 31 -12.01 -7.83 -0.79
N LYS A 32 -12.09 -6.71 -0.06
CA LYS A 32 -10.92 -5.83 0.10
C LYS A 32 -9.89 -6.47 1.01
N ALA A 33 -8.61 -6.25 0.71
CA ALA A 33 -7.52 -6.73 1.55
C ALA A 33 -7.36 -5.85 2.80
N PRO A 34 -7.17 -6.42 4.01
CA PRO A 34 -6.84 -5.67 5.21
C PRO A 34 -5.42 -5.12 5.12
N VAL A 35 -5.26 -3.80 5.09
CA VAL A 35 -3.98 -3.14 4.80
C VAL A 35 -2.97 -3.23 5.94
N ALA A 36 -3.38 -3.07 7.20
CA ALA A 36 -2.49 -3.14 8.36
C ALA A 36 -1.99 -4.58 8.54
N SER A 37 -2.89 -5.56 8.46
CA SER A 37 -2.53 -7.00 8.41
C SER A 37 -1.51 -7.30 7.31
N LEU A 38 -1.76 -6.81 6.09
CA LEU A 38 -0.89 -7.05 4.93
C LEU A 38 0.47 -6.38 5.10
N ALA A 39 0.51 -5.12 5.56
CA ALA A 39 1.73 -4.39 5.82
C ALA A 39 2.56 -5.11 6.90
N GLY A 40 1.94 -5.54 8.00
CA GLY A 40 2.61 -6.33 9.04
C GLY A 40 3.19 -7.64 8.50
N PHE A 41 2.48 -8.33 7.62
CA PHE A 41 3.00 -9.54 6.96
C PHE A 41 4.21 -9.25 6.07
N LEU A 42 4.16 -8.19 5.26
CA LEU A 42 5.22 -7.81 4.33
C LEU A 42 6.48 -7.29 5.05
N TYR A 43 6.29 -6.54 6.12
CA TYR A 43 7.38 -5.94 6.89
C TYR A 43 7.88 -6.82 8.05
N ARG A 44 7.29 -8.00 8.28
CA ARG A 44 7.65 -8.89 9.41
C ARG A 44 9.16 -9.13 9.53
N ASP A 45 9.82 -9.34 8.39
CA ASP A 45 11.24 -9.71 8.33
C ASP A 45 12.15 -8.51 8.01
N TYR A 46 11.60 -7.28 7.98
CA TYR A 46 12.32 -6.06 7.62
C TYR A 46 12.12 -4.96 8.68
N GLY A 47 13.20 -4.27 9.05
CA GLY A 47 13.09 -3.03 9.80
C GLY A 47 12.71 -1.87 8.88
N PHE A 48 11.88 -0.95 9.37
CA PHE A 48 11.49 0.27 8.67
C PHE A 48 11.53 1.46 9.62
N MET A 49 11.62 2.67 9.06
CA MET A 49 11.67 3.91 9.82
C MET A 49 10.31 4.60 9.79
N LEU A 50 9.83 5.02 10.96
CA LEU A 50 8.65 5.85 11.11
C LEU A 50 8.99 7.08 11.95
N ASP A 51 8.42 8.23 11.58
CA ASP A 51 8.52 9.45 12.40
C ASP A 51 7.76 9.31 13.72
N VAL A 52 6.61 8.63 13.67
CA VAL A 52 5.80 8.28 14.84
C VAL A 52 5.44 6.79 14.73
N PRO A 53 5.73 5.97 15.75
CA PRO A 53 5.48 4.52 15.70
C PRO A 53 3.99 4.25 15.95
N THR A 54 3.14 4.55 14.98
CA THR A 54 1.72 4.20 14.99
C THR A 54 1.35 3.30 13.83
N MET A 55 0.31 2.48 13.99
CA MET A 55 -0.21 1.63 12.91
C MET A 55 -0.69 2.45 11.72
N SER A 56 -1.24 3.64 11.97
CA SER A 56 -1.60 4.58 10.90
C SER A 56 -0.38 5.05 10.11
N ALA A 57 0.77 5.24 10.76
CA ALA A 57 2.02 5.59 10.09
C ALA A 57 2.58 4.41 9.28
N VAL A 58 2.42 3.17 9.75
CA VAL A 58 2.76 1.96 8.96
C VAL A 58 1.92 1.90 7.68
N VAL A 59 0.60 2.15 7.78
CA VAL A 59 -0.28 2.18 6.60
C VAL A 59 0.11 3.32 5.67
N ALA A 60 0.48 4.49 6.18
CA ALA A 60 0.97 5.60 5.37
C ALA A 60 2.28 5.23 4.63
N LEU A 61 3.24 4.60 5.31
CA LEU A 61 4.47 4.09 4.69
C LEU A 61 4.17 3.08 3.58
N PHE A 62 3.29 2.11 3.85
CA PHE A 62 2.84 1.15 2.83
C PHE A 62 2.28 1.86 1.60
N ARG A 63 1.45 2.89 1.80
CA ARG A 63 0.90 3.67 0.69
C ARG A 63 1.99 4.34 -0.13
N ASP A 64 2.96 4.96 0.52
CA ASP A 64 4.02 5.69 -0.16
C ASP A 64 4.95 4.75 -0.95
N GLU A 65 5.33 3.59 -0.38
CA GLU A 65 6.20 2.62 -1.05
C GLU A 65 5.54 1.97 -2.27
N PHE A 66 4.22 1.78 -2.23
CA PHE A 66 3.46 1.15 -3.32
C PHE A 66 2.85 2.16 -4.31
N GLY A 67 3.14 3.47 -4.17
CA GLY A 67 2.61 4.49 -5.07
C GLY A 67 1.09 4.68 -4.96
N LEU A 68 0.57 4.64 -3.73
CA LEU A 68 -0.84 4.76 -3.37
C LEU A 68 -1.08 6.01 -2.49
N ARG A 69 -0.43 7.13 -2.79
CA ARG A 69 -0.44 8.34 -1.96
C ARG A 69 -1.85 8.88 -1.75
N ALA A 70 -2.10 9.37 -0.54
CA ALA A 70 -3.40 9.94 -0.20
C ALA A 70 -3.65 11.31 -0.87
N SER A 71 -2.58 12.03 -1.23
CA SER A 71 -2.65 13.34 -1.90
C SER A 71 -3.04 13.25 -3.37
N GLU A 72 -2.79 12.11 -4.02
CA GLU A 72 -3.09 11.89 -5.43
C GLU A 72 -4.46 11.22 -5.59
N PRO A 73 -5.46 11.86 -6.22
CA PRO A 73 -6.84 11.37 -6.24
C PRO A 73 -7.01 9.96 -6.82
N ASP A 74 -6.28 9.62 -7.89
CA ASP A 74 -6.39 8.32 -8.56
C ASP A 74 -5.73 7.20 -7.74
N GLU A 75 -4.63 7.51 -7.06
CA GLU A 75 -3.94 6.62 -6.13
C GLU A 75 -4.79 6.37 -4.88
N ALA A 76 -5.40 7.43 -4.33
CA ALA A 76 -6.32 7.34 -3.21
C ALA A 76 -7.56 6.51 -3.56
N LYS A 77 -8.14 6.71 -4.76
CA LYS A 77 -9.24 5.89 -5.27
C LYS A 77 -8.84 4.42 -5.40
N THR A 78 -7.67 4.15 -5.98
CA THR A 78 -7.13 2.79 -6.14
C THR A 78 -6.98 2.09 -4.79
N PHE A 79 -6.40 2.78 -3.81
CA PHE A 79 -6.29 2.26 -2.45
C PHE A 79 -7.66 1.94 -1.86
N ASN A 80 -8.58 2.90 -1.93
CA ASN A 80 -9.92 2.75 -1.36
C ASN A 80 -10.73 1.65 -2.06
N THR A 81 -10.44 1.32 -3.32
CA THR A 81 -11.05 0.20 -4.01
C THR A 81 -10.51 -1.14 -3.51
N LEU A 82 -9.20 -1.26 -3.29
CA LEU A 82 -8.53 -2.55 -3.04
C LEU A 82 -8.43 -2.91 -1.56
N PHE A 83 -8.36 -1.91 -0.67
CA PHE A 83 -8.00 -2.11 0.72
C PHE A 83 -9.07 -1.62 1.69
N VAL A 84 -9.17 -2.32 2.81
CA VAL A 84 -9.90 -1.87 4.00
C VAL A 84 -8.88 -1.54 5.08
N ASP A 85 -9.09 -0.41 5.75
CA ASP A 85 -8.25 -0.03 6.88
C ASP A 85 -8.68 -0.79 8.14
N ASP A 86 -7.82 -1.71 8.57
CA ASP A 86 -7.95 -2.52 9.78
C ASP A 86 -6.97 -2.09 10.88
N SER A 87 -6.30 -0.93 10.75
CA SER A 87 -5.28 -0.50 11.71
C SER A 87 -5.81 -0.36 13.14
N SER A 88 -7.09 -0.04 13.31
CA SER A 88 -7.73 0.08 14.63
C SER A 88 -7.90 -1.25 15.37
N GLN A 89 -7.62 -2.39 14.72
CA GLN A 89 -7.65 -3.71 15.34
C GLN A 89 -6.34 -4.04 16.06
N TYR A 90 -5.32 -3.20 15.89
CA TYR A 90 -3.98 -3.37 16.44
C TYR A 90 -3.64 -2.22 17.38
N ASP A 91 -2.82 -2.50 18.38
CA ASP A 91 -2.32 -1.49 19.31
C ASP A 91 -0.94 -0.99 18.85
N ASP A 92 -0.70 0.31 18.95
CA ASP A 92 0.60 0.91 18.56
C ASP A 92 1.78 0.32 19.37
N SER A 93 1.53 -0.21 20.57
CA SER A 93 2.54 -0.89 21.40
C SER A 93 3.03 -2.22 20.83
N GLU A 94 2.38 -2.77 19.81
CA GLU A 94 2.89 -3.94 19.06
C GLU A 94 4.09 -3.58 18.17
N LEU A 95 4.33 -2.29 17.90
CA LEU A 95 5.52 -1.84 17.20
C LEU A 95 6.71 -1.81 18.16
N VAL A 96 7.75 -2.57 17.82
CA VAL A 96 8.98 -2.65 18.61
C VAL A 96 10.07 -1.83 17.94
N VAL A 97 10.69 -0.93 18.71
CA VAL A 97 11.89 -0.21 18.26
C VAL A 97 13.05 -1.20 18.20
N ALA A 98 13.67 -1.34 17.03
CA ALA A 98 14.86 -2.17 16.90
C ALA A 98 16.01 -1.57 17.74
N GLU A 99 16.49 -2.29 18.75
CA GLU A 99 17.70 -1.91 19.49
C GLU A 99 18.91 -2.00 18.56
N GLY A 100 19.58 -0.86 18.30
CA GLY A 100 20.80 -0.81 17.49
C GLY A 100 20.94 0.35 16.52
N MET A 101 19.97 1.27 16.43
CA MET A 101 20.11 2.52 15.67
C MET A 101 20.39 3.71 16.60
N ASP A 102 21.45 3.61 17.42
CA ASP A 102 22.12 4.82 17.90
C ASP A 102 22.77 5.50 16.67
N LYS A 103 22.43 6.76 16.46
CA LYS A 103 23.14 7.63 15.51
C LYS A 103 24.52 7.99 16.03
#